data_AF-A0A1I2AKU2-F1
#
_entry.id   AF-A0A1I2AKU2-F1
#
_cell.length_a   1.000
_cell.length_b   1.000
_cell.length_c   1.000
_cell.angle_alpha   90.00
_cell.angle_beta   90.00
_cell.angle_gamma   90.00
#
_symmetry.space_group_name_H-M   'P 1'
#
loop_
_entity.id
_entity.type
_entity.pdbx_description
1 polymer ?
#
loop_
_entity_poly.entity_id
_entity_poly.type
_entity_poly.pdbx_seq_one_letter_code
_entity_poly.pdbx_strand_id
1 'polypeptide(L)'
;MPSPTHPPETTHHPAASSRGIRLLDRHWAWLDAQPIGAGATLRRLVERARRDIDGCYRKAAAKEACYFHMRDAAGDRPQFEEAARALFADDYPRLRQCIAAWPDDVRTRIEAMLATADGAA
;
A
#
# COMPACT_ATOMS: atom_id res chain seq x y z
N MET A 1 -39.43 -38.95 5.17
CA MET A 1 -39.50 -37.52 4.82
C MET A 1 -38.58 -36.78 5.80
N PRO A 2 -37.59 -36.00 5.32
CA PRO A 2 -36.38 -35.66 6.07
C PRO A 2 -36.50 -34.40 6.94
N SER A 3 -35.77 -34.38 8.05
CA SER A 3 -35.28 -33.13 8.66
C SER A 3 -33.77 -33.09 8.47
N PRO A 4 -33.20 -32.08 7.77
CA PRO A 4 -31.76 -31.90 7.73
C PRO A 4 -31.29 -31.20 9.00
N THR A 5 -30.55 -31.92 9.83
CA THR A 5 -29.71 -31.34 10.88
C THR A 5 -28.59 -30.54 10.21
N HIS A 6 -28.66 -29.21 10.28
CA HIS A 6 -27.54 -28.36 9.89
C HIS A 6 -26.38 -28.53 10.90
N PRO A 7 -25.13 -28.75 10.46
CA PRO A 7 -23.96 -28.66 11.32
C PRO A 7 -23.65 -27.18 11.67
N PRO A 8 -22.94 -26.91 12.79
CA PRO A 8 -22.70 -25.55 13.26
C PRO A 8 -21.77 -24.77 12.30
N GLU A 9 -22.15 -23.53 12.01
CA GLU A 9 -21.33 -22.56 11.27
C GLU A 9 -19.94 -22.45 11.89
N THR A 10 -18.93 -22.85 11.12
CA THR A 10 -17.54 -22.62 11.49
C THR A 10 -17.25 -21.15 11.23
N THR A 11 -17.20 -20.34 12.28
CA THR A 11 -16.64 -18.98 12.22
C THR A 11 -15.21 -19.07 11.68
N HIS A 12 -15.03 -18.71 10.41
CA HIS A 12 -13.72 -18.66 9.77
C HIS A 12 -12.93 -17.49 10.35
N HIS A 13 -12.24 -17.72 11.47
CA HIS A 13 -11.16 -16.85 11.88
C HIS A 13 -10.03 -17.00 10.85
N PRO A 14 -9.47 -15.91 10.30
CA PRO A 14 -8.37 -15.99 9.34
C PRO A 14 -7.21 -16.75 10.00
N ALA A 15 -6.86 -17.90 9.43
CA ALA A 15 -5.81 -18.76 9.95
C ALA A 15 -4.45 -18.03 9.87
N ALA A 16 -3.83 -17.76 11.03
CA ALA A 16 -2.48 -17.23 11.08
C ALA A 16 -1.51 -18.29 10.53
N SER A 17 -0.87 -18.01 9.40
CA SER A 17 0.16 -18.89 8.82
C SER A 17 1.47 -18.71 9.57
N SER A 18 1.99 -19.79 10.17
CA SER A 18 3.30 -19.80 10.82
C SER A 18 4.40 -20.06 9.79
N ARG A 19 5.30 -19.10 9.59
CA ARG A 19 6.50 -19.25 8.76
C ARG A 19 7.74 -19.08 9.65
N GLY A 20 8.67 -20.04 9.61
CA GLY A 20 9.86 -20.03 10.46
C GLY A 20 10.91 -19.04 9.96
N ILE A 21 11.44 -18.22 10.86
CA ILE A 21 12.56 -17.30 10.60
C ILE A 21 13.79 -17.75 11.39
N ARG A 22 14.99 -17.64 10.79
CA ARG A 22 16.26 -17.86 11.50
C ARG A 22 16.87 -16.52 11.87
N LEU A 23 17.04 -16.29 13.17
CA LEU A 23 17.69 -15.12 13.73
C LEU A 23 19.00 -15.52 14.41
N LEU A 24 19.92 -14.57 14.54
CA LEU A 24 21.17 -14.73 15.28
C LEU A 24 20.88 -14.79 16.78
N ASP A 25 21.71 -15.54 17.51
CA ASP A 25 21.52 -15.82 18.95
C ASP A 25 21.38 -14.55 19.80
N ARG A 26 22.19 -13.53 19.52
CA ARG A 26 22.08 -12.19 20.16
C ARG A 26 20.70 -11.54 20.01
N HIS A 27 20.00 -11.78 18.91
CA HIS A 27 18.67 -11.21 18.67
C HIS A 27 17.61 -11.99 19.45
N TRP A 28 17.79 -13.32 19.60
CA TRP A 28 16.94 -14.13 20.47
C TRP A 28 17.09 -13.73 21.94
N ALA A 29 18.32 -13.58 22.43
CA ALA A 29 18.57 -13.11 23.79
C ALA A 29 17.91 -11.75 24.06
N TRP A 30 17.96 -10.83 23.09
CA TRP A 30 17.27 -9.55 23.20
C TRP A 30 15.73 -9.66 23.15
N LEU A 31 15.19 -10.57 22.33
CA LEU A 31 13.75 -10.83 22.21
C LEU A 31 13.18 -11.51 23.47
N ASP A 32 13.91 -12.42 24.08
CA ASP A 32 13.51 -13.11 25.32
C ASP A 32 13.64 -12.22 26.56
N ALA A 33 14.52 -11.22 26.52
CA ALA A 33 14.60 -10.18 27.55
C ALA A 33 13.40 -9.23 27.57
N GLN A 34 12.47 -9.33 26.61
CA GLN A 34 11.31 -8.44 26.54
C GLN A 34 10.16 -8.91 27.43
N PRO A 35 9.50 -7.99 28.17
CA PRO A 35 8.41 -8.33 29.09
C PRO A 35 7.13 -8.83 28.39
N ILE A 36 7.04 -8.67 27.08
CA ILE A 36 5.86 -8.97 26.25
C ILE A 36 6.04 -10.31 25.50
N GLY A 37 7.22 -10.94 25.63
CA GLY A 37 7.60 -12.16 24.91
C GLY A 37 8.13 -11.90 23.49
N ALA A 38 8.92 -12.85 22.99
CA ALA A 38 9.60 -12.74 21.69
C ALA A 38 8.63 -12.50 20.52
N GLY A 39 7.52 -13.24 20.46
CA GLY A 39 6.54 -13.14 19.37
C GLY A 39 5.79 -11.79 19.33
N ALA A 40 5.39 -11.27 20.48
CA ALA A 40 4.70 -9.97 20.55
C ALA A 40 5.65 -8.80 20.22
N THR A 41 6.91 -8.91 20.65
CA THR A 41 7.96 -7.93 20.31
C THR A 41 8.24 -7.95 18.82
N LEU A 42 8.41 -9.13 18.23
CA LEU A 42 8.62 -9.27 16.79
C LEU A 42 7.43 -8.70 16.01
N ARG A 43 6.20 -8.98 16.42
CA ARG A 43 5.00 -8.40 15.79
C ARG A 43 5.01 -6.87 15.85
N ARG A 44 5.36 -6.27 16.99
CA ARG A 44 5.47 -4.81 17.11
C ARG A 44 6.60 -4.22 16.26
N LEU A 45 7.74 -4.91 16.18
CA LEU A 45 8.88 -4.48 15.36
C LEU A 45 8.54 -4.56 13.88
N VAL A 46 7.87 -5.62 13.46
CA VAL A 46 7.33 -5.77 12.10
C VAL A 46 6.29 -4.70 11.83
N GLU A 47 5.31 -4.46 12.71
CA GLU A 47 4.30 -3.41 12.51
C GLU A 47 4.93 -2.00 12.42
N ARG A 48 5.95 -1.71 13.22
CA ARG A 48 6.67 -0.44 13.14
C ARG A 48 7.45 -0.31 11.83
N ALA A 49 8.21 -1.34 11.46
CA ALA A 49 8.94 -1.37 10.20
C ALA A 49 7.99 -1.33 8.99
N ARG A 50 6.85 -2.02 9.07
CA ARG A 50 5.79 -1.96 8.07
C ARG A 50 5.24 -0.56 8.00
N ARG A 51 4.97 0.12 9.11
CA ARG A 51 4.46 1.49 9.08
C ARG A 51 5.42 2.48 8.42
N ASP A 52 6.74 2.34 8.66
CA ASP A 52 7.78 3.14 8.00
C ASP A 52 7.93 2.79 6.51
N ILE A 53 7.87 1.51 6.14
CA ILE A 53 7.97 1.02 4.76
C ILE A 53 6.67 1.27 3.98
N ASP A 54 5.50 1.14 4.60
CA ASP A 54 4.15 1.32 4.06
C ASP A 54 3.92 2.79 3.73
N GLY A 55 4.60 3.75 4.36
CA GLY A 55 4.57 5.15 3.93
C GLY A 55 5.21 5.33 2.56
N CYS A 56 6.43 4.83 2.38
CA CYS A 56 7.14 4.87 1.11
C CYS A 56 6.50 3.97 0.03
N TYR A 57 6.04 2.77 0.42
CA TYR A 57 5.42 1.81 -0.49
C TYR A 57 4.01 2.24 -0.89
N ARG A 58 3.18 2.81 0.01
CA ARG A 58 1.87 3.36 -0.39
C ARG A 58 2.04 4.54 -1.33
N LYS A 59 3.02 5.42 -1.09
CA LYS A 59 3.35 6.51 -2.02
C LYS A 59 3.79 5.96 -3.37
N ALA A 60 4.68 4.96 -3.39
CA ALA A 60 5.12 4.33 -4.63
C ALA A 60 3.98 3.63 -5.37
N ALA A 61 3.16 2.83 -4.68
CA ALA A 61 2.02 2.12 -5.26
C ALA A 61 0.93 3.09 -5.75
N ALA A 62 0.69 4.21 -5.05
CA ALA A 62 -0.25 5.23 -5.49
C ALA A 62 0.27 5.99 -6.72
N LYS A 63 1.57 6.30 -6.78
CA LYS A 63 2.22 6.84 -7.99
C LYS A 63 2.13 5.86 -9.15
N GLU A 64 2.34 4.57 -8.91
CA GLU A 64 2.25 3.54 -9.94
C GLU A 64 0.80 3.38 -10.45
N ALA A 65 -0.19 3.37 -9.55
CA ALA A 65 -1.61 3.37 -9.92
C ALA A 65 -2.01 4.62 -10.70
N CYS A 66 -1.51 5.81 -10.31
CA CYS A 66 -1.68 7.04 -11.08
C CYS A 66 -1.06 6.91 -12.47
N TYR A 67 0.16 6.40 -12.57
CA TYR A 67 0.85 6.19 -13.84
C TYR A 67 0.09 5.22 -14.76
N PHE A 68 -0.42 4.10 -14.23
CA PHE A 68 -1.23 3.17 -15.01
C PHE A 68 -2.52 3.82 -15.52
N HIS A 69 -3.20 4.61 -14.68
CA HIS A 69 -4.39 5.35 -15.09
C HIS A 69 -4.06 6.42 -16.15
N MET A 70 -2.95 7.15 -15.98
CA MET A 70 -2.45 8.10 -16.97
C MET A 70 -2.12 7.42 -18.30
N ARG A 71 -1.50 6.22 -18.25
CA ARG A 71 -1.15 5.45 -19.44
C ARG A 71 -2.38 4.95 -20.19
N ASP A 72 -3.40 4.52 -19.46
CA ASP A 72 -4.68 4.07 -20.03
C ASP A 72 -5.48 5.24 -20.64
N ALA A 73 -5.56 6.37 -19.92
CA ALA A 73 -6.33 7.53 -20.33
C ALA A 73 -5.65 8.41 -21.39
N ALA A 74 -4.31 8.39 -21.48
CA ALA A 74 -3.54 9.34 -22.26
C ALA A 74 -2.30 8.74 -22.96
N GLY A 75 -2.24 7.41 -23.14
CA GLY A 75 -1.09 6.72 -23.74
C GLY A 75 -0.70 7.19 -25.15
N ASP A 76 -1.57 7.90 -25.86
CA ASP A 76 -1.34 8.45 -27.22
C ASP A 76 -1.24 9.99 -27.24
N ARG A 77 -1.25 10.64 -26.07
CA ARG A 77 -1.25 12.11 -25.99
C ARG A 77 0.15 12.68 -25.81
N PRO A 78 0.45 13.83 -26.42
CA PRO A 78 1.64 14.59 -26.05
C PRO A 78 1.60 14.93 -24.56
N GLN A 79 2.75 15.23 -23.96
CA GLN A 79 2.91 15.54 -22.53
C GLN A 79 2.75 14.39 -21.52
N PHE A 80 2.49 13.14 -21.94
CA PHE A 80 2.44 11.98 -21.04
C PHE A 80 3.77 11.72 -20.29
N GLU A 81 4.91 11.73 -21.00
CA GLU A 81 6.22 11.47 -20.38
C GLU A 81 6.59 12.56 -19.37
N GLU A 82 6.28 13.81 -19.68
CA GLU A 82 6.53 14.96 -18.80
C GLU A 82 5.61 14.93 -17.57
N ALA A 83 4.37 14.48 -17.72
CA ALA A 83 3.45 14.24 -16.62
C ALA A 83 3.96 13.10 -15.71
N ALA A 84 4.41 11.98 -16.28
CA ALA A 84 4.99 10.88 -15.52
C ALA A 84 6.24 11.32 -14.76
N ARG A 85 7.13 12.09 -15.40
CA ARG A 85 8.33 12.64 -14.75
C ARG A 85 7.97 13.56 -13.59
N ALA A 86 6.99 14.45 -13.75
CA ALA A 86 6.49 15.32 -12.70
C ALA A 86 5.86 14.54 -11.53
N LEU A 87 5.09 13.49 -11.82
CA LEU A 87 4.49 12.59 -10.82
C LEU A 87 5.55 11.89 -9.96
N PHE A 88 6.60 11.36 -10.57
CA PHE A 88 7.68 10.70 -9.82
C PHE A 88 8.55 11.70 -9.04
N ALA A 89 8.73 12.91 -9.58
CA ALA A 89 9.47 14.00 -8.94
C ALA A 89 8.69 14.75 -7.83
N ASP A 90 7.44 14.38 -7.54
CA ASP A 90 6.57 15.11 -6.59
C ASP A 90 6.26 16.56 -7.02
N ASP A 91 6.41 16.88 -8.30
CA ASP A 91 6.20 18.22 -8.87
C ASP A 91 4.74 18.38 -9.33
N TYR A 92 3.83 18.49 -8.35
CA TYR A 92 2.40 18.70 -8.56
C TYR A 92 2.04 19.88 -9.49
N PRO A 93 2.67 21.07 -9.41
CA PRO A 93 2.34 22.17 -10.31
C PRO A 93 2.75 21.86 -11.75
N ARG A 94 3.90 21.20 -11.98
CA ARG A 94 4.30 20.74 -13.32
C ARG A 94 3.33 19.67 -13.84
N LEU A 95 2.94 18.71 -12.99
CA LEU A 95 1.97 17.68 -13.35
C LEU A 95 0.63 18.29 -13.80
N ARG A 96 0.11 19.27 -13.06
CA ARG A 96 -1.14 19.99 -13.38
C ARG A 96 -1.08 20.69 -14.74
N GLN A 97 0.06 21.25 -15.12
CA GLN A 97 0.25 21.86 -16.43
C GLN A 97 0.22 20.80 -17.55
N CYS A 98 0.87 19.65 -17.34
CA CYS A 98 0.93 18.58 -18.33
C CYS A 98 -0.43 17.91 -18.54
N ILE A 99 -1.21 17.72 -17.48
CA ILE A 99 -2.57 17.15 -17.57
C ILE A 99 -3.64 18.20 -17.89
N ALA A 100 -3.30 19.48 -18.03
CA ALA A 100 -4.28 20.55 -18.30
C ALA A 100 -5.04 20.33 -19.62
N ALA A 101 -4.39 19.71 -20.61
CA ALA A 101 -5.00 19.35 -21.89
C ALA A 101 -5.83 18.05 -21.84
N TRP A 102 -5.89 17.40 -20.68
CA TRP A 102 -6.61 16.14 -20.50
C TRP A 102 -8.05 16.38 -20.02
N PRO A 103 -8.97 15.44 -20.30
CA PRO A 103 -10.35 15.54 -19.84
C PRO A 103 -10.45 15.69 -18.32
N ASP A 104 -11.46 16.45 -17.89
CA ASP A 104 -11.64 16.86 -16.50
C ASP A 104 -11.80 15.68 -15.53
N ASP A 105 -12.50 14.62 -15.97
CA ASP A 105 -12.66 13.38 -15.21
C ASP A 105 -11.32 12.72 -14.85
N VAL A 106 -10.36 12.75 -15.78
CA VAL A 106 -9.03 12.14 -15.58
C VAL A 106 -8.21 13.01 -14.62
N ARG A 107 -8.28 14.34 -14.74
CA ARG A 107 -7.60 15.27 -13.81
C ARG A 107 -8.11 15.09 -12.39
N THR A 108 -9.43 15.10 -12.21
CA THR A 108 -10.07 14.91 -10.91
C THR A 108 -9.71 13.57 -10.28
N ARG A 109 -9.66 12.51 -11.09
CA ARG A 109 -9.26 11.18 -10.60
C ARG A 109 -7.79 11.14 -10.17
N ILE A 110 -6.88 11.74 -10.95
CA ILE A 110 -5.46 11.84 -10.61
C ILE A 110 -5.27 12.61 -9.30
N GLU A 111 -5.94 13.76 -9.14
CA GLU A 111 -5.85 14.56 -7.91
C GLU A 111 -6.37 13.80 -6.68
N ALA A 112 -7.48 13.05 -6.81
CA ALA A 112 -7.99 12.22 -5.73
C ALA A 112 -7.01 11.09 -5.34
N MET A 113 -6.34 10.48 -6.32
CA MET A 113 -5.34 9.44 -6.06
C MET A 113 -4.08 10.02 -5.39
N LEU A 114 -3.67 11.24 -5.76
CA LEU A 114 -2.55 11.93 -5.13
C LEU A 114 -2.86 12.36 -3.70
N ALA A 115 -4.06 12.86 -3.42
CA ALA A 115 -4.50 13.19 -2.06
C ALA A 115 -4.50 11.96 -1.13
N THR A 116 -4.86 10.79 -1.67
CA THR A 116 -4.82 9.51 -0.94
C THR A 116 -3.37 9.04 -0.69
N ALA A 117 -2.45 9.34 -1.62
CA ALA A 117 -1.03 9.02 -1.50
C ALA A 117 -0.30 9.87 -0.46
N ASP A 118 -0.70 11.13 -0.29
CA ASP A 118 -0.05 12.07 0.61
C ASP A 118 -0.35 11.80 2.10
N GLY A 119 -1.35 10.97 2.39
CA GLY A 119 -1.67 10.55 3.75
C GLY A 119 -2.74 11.39 4.44
N ALA A 120 -3.66 11.98 3.68
CA ALA A 120 -4.92 12.51 4.22
C ALA A 120 -5.99 11.41 4.26
N ALA A 121 -5.85 10.46 5.19
CA ALA A 121 -6.94 9.58 5.66
C ALA A 121 -6.64 9.12 7.09
#